data_AF-A0A416GA67-F1
#
_entry.id   AF-A0A416GA67-F1
#
_cell.length_a   1.000
_cell.length_b   1.000
_cell.length_c   1.000
_cell.angle_alpha   90.00
_cell.angle_beta   90.00
_cell.angle_gamma   90.00
#
_symmetry.space_group_name_H-M   'P 1'
#
loop_
_entity.id
_entity.type
_entity.pdbx_description
1 polymer ?
#
loop_
_entity_poly.entity_id
_entity_poly.type
_entity_poly.pdbx_seq_one_letter_code
_entity_poly.pdbx_strand_id
1 'polypeptide(L)'
;MNLFYLDEHKACSNYSNAIQEGFIHYRVDAGKSYADESKKDCILFLLKGKIALRTGERKSMLNSGDMTFIQRYSWCELEFHEESDIIIALFENTVDNCENMNFSRFLPMRDQIKYEMLPMDIRKQLYMYLELLTEYLDSGANCIHFHEIKMKELFWLMRFYYSKLELATFFYPMLGSDYHFRNKVWSNYRKAKSIKELAELCHVSLSSFKKQFNKEFDEPAGR
;
A
#
# COMPACT_ATOMS: atom_id res chain seq x y z
N MET A 1 -22.52 -13.77 -5.94
CA MET A 1 -23.11 -14.98 -6.60
C MET A 1 -22.10 -16.12 -6.50
N ASN A 2 -22.45 -17.31 -5.98
CA ASN A 2 -21.44 -18.34 -5.64
C ASN A 2 -20.54 -18.74 -6.83
N LEU A 3 -19.23 -18.87 -6.60
CA LEU A 3 -18.30 -19.44 -7.58
C LEU A 3 -18.60 -20.93 -7.79
N PHE A 4 -18.80 -21.30 -9.05
CA PHE A 4 -18.75 -22.71 -9.47
C PHE A 4 -17.31 -23.23 -9.36
N TYR A 5 -17.15 -24.54 -9.09
CA TYR A 5 -15.84 -25.21 -9.04
C TYR A 5 -14.85 -24.62 -8.02
N LEU A 6 -15.34 -24.03 -6.93
CA LEU A 6 -14.50 -23.43 -5.87
C LEU A 6 -13.43 -24.41 -5.34
N ASP A 7 -13.71 -25.70 -5.25
CA ASP A 7 -12.74 -26.69 -4.78
C ASP A 7 -11.67 -27.03 -5.84
N GLU A 8 -11.96 -26.91 -7.13
CA GLU A 8 -10.96 -26.97 -8.20
C GLU A 8 -10.07 -25.71 -8.18
N HIS A 9 -10.65 -24.55 -7.89
CA HIS A 9 -9.89 -23.31 -7.68
C HIS A 9 -8.98 -23.39 -6.44
N LYS A 10 -9.44 -23.94 -5.32
CA LYS A 10 -8.61 -24.22 -4.13
C LYS A 10 -7.51 -25.25 -4.39
N ALA A 11 -7.72 -26.20 -5.30
CA ALA A 11 -6.72 -27.19 -5.70
C ALA A 11 -5.62 -26.60 -6.62
N CYS A 12 -5.76 -25.35 -7.07
CA CYS A 12 -4.69 -24.66 -7.81
C CYS A 12 -3.48 -24.41 -6.90
N SER A 13 -2.28 -24.75 -7.37
CA SER A 13 -1.01 -24.45 -6.68
C SER A 13 -0.74 -22.95 -6.44
N ASN A 14 -1.50 -22.07 -7.12
CA ASN A 14 -1.43 -20.61 -6.99
C ASN A 14 -2.65 -20.03 -6.23
N TYR A 15 -3.47 -20.86 -5.58
CA TYR A 15 -4.50 -20.41 -4.65
C TYR A 15 -3.84 -20.12 -3.30
N SER A 16 -3.97 -18.89 -2.79
CA SER A 16 -3.35 -18.54 -1.51
C SER A 16 -4.38 -18.45 -0.38
N ASN A 17 -4.18 -19.29 0.65
CA ASN A 17 -4.87 -19.15 1.93
C ASN A 17 -4.37 -17.96 2.77
N ALA A 18 -3.26 -17.32 2.36
CA ALA A 18 -2.67 -16.16 3.01
C ALA A 18 -2.17 -15.17 1.94
N ILE A 19 -3.04 -14.25 1.53
CA ILE A 19 -2.74 -13.24 0.51
C ILE A 19 -1.58 -12.37 1.00
N GLN A 20 -0.42 -12.48 0.33
CA GLN A 20 0.72 -11.61 0.59
C GLN A 20 0.65 -10.34 -0.26
N GLU A 21 0.17 -10.42 -1.49
CA GLU A 21 -0.11 -9.28 -2.37
C GLU A 21 -1.42 -9.54 -3.10
N GLY A 22 -2.22 -8.51 -3.29
CA GLY A 22 -3.59 -8.63 -3.80
C GLY A 22 -4.58 -7.80 -3.01
N PHE A 23 -5.80 -8.33 -2.87
CA PHE A 23 -6.92 -7.61 -2.26
C PHE A 23 -7.56 -8.45 -1.18
N ILE A 24 -7.88 -7.81 -0.05
CA ILE A 24 -8.64 -8.42 1.04
C ILE A 24 -9.84 -7.52 1.32
N HIS A 25 -11.01 -8.13 1.49
CA HIS A 25 -12.25 -7.46 1.81
C HIS A 25 -12.64 -7.79 3.26
N TYR A 26 -13.06 -6.78 4.02
CA TYR A 26 -13.46 -6.92 5.42
C TYR A 26 -14.75 -6.15 5.69
N ARG A 27 -15.62 -6.74 6.53
CA ARG A 27 -16.71 -6.05 7.21
C ARG A 27 -16.37 -5.97 8.69
N VAL A 28 -16.48 -4.78 9.28
CA VAL A 28 -16.00 -4.48 10.63
C VAL A 28 -17.08 -3.74 11.41
N ASP A 29 -17.43 -4.24 12.59
CA ASP A 29 -18.42 -3.60 13.46
C ASP A 29 -17.97 -2.22 13.96
N ALA A 30 -18.93 -1.35 14.27
CA ALA A 30 -18.66 -0.11 14.98
C ALA A 30 -18.04 -0.36 16.37
N GLY A 31 -17.19 0.55 16.83
CA GLY A 31 -16.50 0.49 18.12
C GLY A 31 -15.29 -0.46 18.16
N LYS A 32 -14.90 -1.07 17.02
CA LYS A 32 -13.65 -1.83 16.91
C LYS A 32 -12.46 -0.87 16.74
N SER A 33 -11.30 -1.29 17.23
CA SER A 33 -10.03 -0.61 16.99
C SER A 33 -8.94 -1.62 16.64
N TYR A 34 -8.03 -1.22 15.75
CA TYR A 34 -6.91 -2.03 15.30
C TYR A 34 -5.65 -1.17 15.31
N ALA A 35 -4.55 -1.72 15.82
CA ALA A 35 -3.25 -1.07 15.88
C ALA A 35 -2.15 -2.10 15.55
N ASP A 36 -1.42 -1.90 14.45
CA ASP A 36 -0.28 -2.73 14.03
C ASP A 36 0.67 -1.92 13.13
N GLU A 37 1.87 -2.44 12.92
CA GLU A 37 2.78 -1.94 11.89
C GLU A 37 2.38 -2.52 10.53
N SER A 38 2.15 -1.65 9.53
CA SER A 38 1.85 -2.14 8.18
C SER A 38 3.06 -2.84 7.56
N LYS A 39 2.96 -4.14 7.29
CA LYS A 39 4.07 -4.95 6.76
C LYS A 39 4.35 -4.71 5.27
N LYS A 40 3.39 -4.11 4.56
CA LYS A 40 3.44 -3.81 3.12
C LYS A 40 2.85 -2.43 2.85
N ASP A 41 3.04 -1.95 1.62
CA ASP A 41 2.34 -0.75 1.18
C ASP A 41 0.90 -1.14 0.87
N CYS A 42 -0.05 -0.31 1.27
CA CYS A 42 -1.44 -0.61 1.01
C CYS A 42 -2.29 0.63 0.71
N ILE A 43 -3.37 0.38 -0.01
CA ILE A 43 -4.46 1.33 -0.16
C ILE A 43 -5.68 0.75 0.56
N LEU A 44 -6.21 1.51 1.50
CA LEU A 44 -7.48 1.22 2.16
C LEU A 44 -8.57 2.02 1.44
N PHE A 45 -9.59 1.32 0.95
CA PHE A 45 -10.80 1.89 0.35
C PHE A 45 -11.96 1.69 1.33
N LEU A 46 -12.66 2.76 1.70
CA LEU A 46 -13.82 2.72 2.59
C LEU A 46 -15.09 2.85 1.75
N LEU A 47 -15.77 1.73 1.48
CA LEU A 47 -16.99 1.71 0.66
C LEU A 47 -18.20 2.22 1.45
N LYS A 48 -18.32 1.77 2.70
CA LYS A 48 -19.36 2.18 3.67
C LYS A 48 -18.73 2.35 5.04
N GLY A 49 -19.23 3.30 5.83
CA GLY A 49 -18.85 3.54 7.23
C GLY A 49 -17.97 4.77 7.40
N LYS A 50 -17.27 4.81 8.54
CA LYS A 50 -16.46 5.95 9.00
C LYS A 50 -15.32 5.50 9.91
N ILE A 51 -14.10 5.91 9.58
CA ILE A 51 -12.87 5.44 10.25
C ILE A 51 -11.96 6.62 10.57
N ALA A 52 -11.56 6.76 11.84
CA ALA A 52 -10.41 7.58 12.18
C ALA A 52 -9.12 6.78 11.98
N LEU A 53 -8.20 7.34 11.20
CA LEU A 53 -6.88 6.77 10.91
C LEU A 53 -5.79 7.64 11.54
N ARG A 54 -4.89 7.05 12.31
CA ARG A 54 -3.66 7.67 12.80
C ARG A 54 -2.43 6.94 12.24
N THR A 55 -1.47 7.69 11.70
CA THR A 55 -0.13 7.17 11.33
C THR A 55 0.96 8.07 11.90
N GLY A 56 1.72 7.56 12.87
CA GLY A 56 2.58 8.39 13.71
C GLY A 56 1.80 9.57 14.33
N GLU A 57 2.28 10.79 14.09
CA GLU A 57 1.63 12.03 14.55
C GLU A 57 0.44 12.48 13.68
N ARG A 58 0.29 11.94 12.47
CA ARG A 58 -0.72 12.37 11.50
C ARG A 58 -2.05 11.68 11.79
N LYS A 59 -3.15 12.43 11.67
CA LYS A 59 -4.52 11.93 11.84
C LYS A 59 -5.35 12.32 10.63
N SER A 60 -6.26 11.42 10.24
CA SER A 60 -7.20 11.59 9.13
C SER A 60 -8.53 10.96 9.50
N MET A 61 -9.62 11.45 8.92
CA MET A 61 -10.97 10.89 9.08
C MET A 61 -11.47 10.48 7.70
N LEU A 62 -11.67 9.18 7.50
CA LEU A 62 -12.25 8.62 6.29
C LEU A 62 -13.75 8.43 6.49
N ASN A 63 -14.51 8.72 5.45
CA ASN A 63 -15.94 8.55 5.33
C ASN A 63 -16.25 7.61 4.15
N SER A 64 -17.51 7.23 3.99
CA SER A 64 -17.93 6.36 2.88
C SER A 64 -17.61 7.01 1.53
N GLY A 65 -16.87 6.30 0.68
CA GLY A 65 -16.35 6.82 -0.58
C GLY A 65 -14.93 7.39 -0.51
N ASP A 66 -14.25 7.36 0.64
CA ASP A 66 -12.86 7.79 0.77
C ASP A 66 -11.87 6.63 0.60
N MET A 67 -10.67 6.92 0.09
CA MET A 67 -9.50 6.03 0.18
C MET A 67 -8.27 6.73 0.71
N THR A 68 -7.32 5.96 1.23
CA THR A 68 -6.04 6.47 1.74
C THR A 68 -4.89 5.49 1.46
N PHE A 69 -3.69 6.03 1.28
CA PHE A 69 -2.46 5.26 1.17
C PHE A 69 -1.80 5.12 2.55
N ILE A 70 -1.40 3.90 2.90
CA ILE A 70 -0.61 3.60 4.10
C ILE A 70 0.69 2.94 3.63
N GLN A 71 1.81 3.61 3.92
CA GLN A 71 3.14 3.15 3.57
C GLN A 71 3.57 1.98 4.46
N ARG A 72 4.34 1.02 3.92
CA ARG A 72 4.98 -0.03 4.73
C ARG A 72 5.84 0.55 5.85
N TYR A 73 5.92 -0.22 6.94
CA TYR A 73 6.58 0.12 8.21
C TYR A 73 6.08 1.41 8.85
N SER A 74 4.84 1.81 8.54
CA SER A 74 4.10 2.82 9.29
C SER A 74 3.33 2.13 10.42
N TRP A 75 3.49 2.62 11.64
CA TRP A 75 2.54 2.32 12.71
C TRP A 75 1.18 2.92 12.35
N CYS A 76 0.15 2.08 12.28
CA CYS A 76 -1.18 2.43 11.83
C CYS A 76 -2.20 2.09 12.91
N GLU A 77 -3.06 3.05 13.25
CA GLU A 77 -4.19 2.84 14.15
C GLU A 77 -5.49 3.24 13.46
N LEU A 78 -6.46 2.32 13.47
CA LEU A 78 -7.78 2.48 12.89
C LEU A 78 -8.83 2.39 14.01
N GLU A 79 -9.71 3.39 14.11
CA GLU A 79 -10.87 3.39 15.00
C GLU A 79 -12.15 3.47 14.15
N PHE A 80 -12.99 2.45 14.27
CA PHE A 80 -14.19 2.27 13.44
C PHE A 80 -15.39 2.90 14.16
N HIS A 81 -15.83 4.07 13.72
CA HIS A 81 -16.95 4.79 14.34
C HIS A 81 -18.32 4.28 13.87
N GLU A 82 -18.37 3.62 12.71
CA GLU A 82 -19.57 3.04 12.10
C GLU A 82 -19.26 1.61 11.60
N GLU A 83 -20.30 0.80 11.39
CA GLU A 83 -20.17 -0.49 10.70
C GLU A 83 -19.63 -0.23 9.29
N SER A 84 -18.44 -0.77 9.01
CA SER A 84 -17.64 -0.41 7.85
C SER A 84 -17.38 -1.58 6.92
N ASP A 85 -17.48 -1.30 5.62
CA ASP A 85 -17.16 -2.21 4.51
C ASP A 85 -15.91 -1.66 3.81
N ILE A 86 -14.81 -2.41 3.88
CA ILE A 86 -13.49 -1.97 3.43
C ILE A 86 -12.80 -2.98 2.52
N ILE A 87 -12.09 -2.47 1.53
CA ILE A 87 -11.12 -3.24 0.74
C ILE A 87 -9.72 -2.72 1.06
N ILE A 88 -8.78 -3.63 1.28
CA ILE A 88 -7.35 -3.34 1.41
C ILE A 88 -6.62 -3.96 0.23
N ALA A 89 -5.99 -3.13 -0.61
CA ALA A 89 -5.05 -3.56 -1.63
C ALA A 89 -3.64 -3.61 -1.02
N LEU A 90 -3.04 -4.79 -0.91
CA LEU A 90 -1.66 -5.01 -0.44
C LEU A 90 -0.72 -5.20 -1.62
N PHE A 91 0.40 -4.49 -1.66
CA PHE A 91 1.42 -4.64 -2.71
C PHE A 91 2.82 -4.35 -2.19
N GLU A 92 3.84 -4.81 -2.92
CA GLU A 92 5.22 -4.40 -2.69
C GLU A 92 5.76 -3.44 -3.78
N ASN A 93 7.01 -3.00 -3.62
CA ASN A 93 7.68 -2.00 -4.49
C ASN A 93 7.88 -2.46 -5.95
N THR A 94 7.40 -3.65 -6.30
CA THR A 94 7.30 -4.20 -7.65
C THR A 94 6.36 -3.39 -8.57
N VAL A 95 5.79 -2.27 -8.12
CA VAL A 95 5.24 -1.23 -9.01
C VAL A 95 6.30 -0.65 -9.95
N ASP A 96 7.60 -0.85 -9.70
CA ASP A 96 8.66 -0.64 -10.71
C ASP A 96 8.46 -1.49 -12.00
N ASN A 97 7.74 -2.62 -11.94
CA ASN A 97 7.30 -3.41 -13.10
C ASN A 97 5.91 -3.03 -13.61
N CYS A 98 5.19 -2.11 -12.94
CA CYS A 98 3.98 -1.53 -13.48
C CYS A 98 4.36 -0.30 -14.32
N GLU A 99 4.60 -0.52 -15.62
CA GLU A 99 4.91 0.56 -16.60
C GLU A 99 3.92 1.75 -16.56
N ASN A 100 2.71 1.49 -16.04
CA ASN A 100 1.64 2.45 -15.91
C ASN A 100 1.80 3.43 -14.74
N MET A 101 2.44 3.04 -13.64
CA MET A 101 2.62 3.86 -12.44
C MET A 101 4.09 3.98 -12.03
N ASN A 102 4.95 4.33 -13.00
CA ASN A 102 6.35 4.63 -12.74
C ASN A 102 6.50 5.85 -11.81
N PHE A 103 6.64 5.59 -10.50
CA PHE A 103 6.61 6.59 -9.44
C PHE A 103 7.76 7.60 -9.50
N SER A 104 8.89 7.25 -10.15
CA SER A 104 10.01 8.19 -10.37
C SER A 104 9.57 9.45 -11.12
N ARG A 105 8.50 9.37 -11.93
CA ARG A 105 7.92 10.50 -12.66
C ARG A 105 7.24 11.54 -11.76
N PHE A 106 6.89 11.20 -10.53
CA PHE A 106 6.32 12.13 -9.56
C PHE A 106 7.37 12.75 -8.63
N LEU A 107 8.61 12.21 -8.58
CA LEU A 107 9.69 12.78 -7.76
C LEU A 107 9.91 14.30 -8.01
N PRO A 108 9.89 14.83 -9.26
CA PRO A 108 10.04 16.27 -9.50
C PRO A 108 8.88 17.13 -8.96
N MET A 109 7.75 16.51 -8.65
CA MET A 109 6.59 17.20 -8.05
C MET A 109 6.67 17.23 -6.52
N ARG A 110 7.53 16.41 -5.88
CA ARG A 110 7.58 16.28 -4.42
C ARG A 110 7.81 17.61 -3.72
N ASP A 111 8.82 18.37 -4.16
CA ASP A 111 9.23 19.63 -3.55
C ASP A 111 8.17 20.75 -3.70
N GLN A 112 7.12 20.52 -4.50
CA GLN A 112 6.00 21.44 -4.74
C GLN A 112 4.76 21.06 -3.92
N ILE A 113 4.74 19.90 -3.26
CA ILE A 113 3.59 19.38 -2.51
C ILE A 113 3.78 19.67 -1.03
N LYS A 114 2.96 20.57 -0.47
CA LYS A 114 2.76 20.66 0.97
C LYS A 114 1.85 19.50 1.40
N TYR A 115 2.46 18.37 1.76
CA TYR A 115 1.71 17.15 2.07
C TYR A 115 0.92 17.28 3.38
N GLU A 116 -0.37 16.98 3.29
CA GLU A 116 -1.27 16.75 4.41
C GLU A 116 -1.92 15.37 4.21
N MET A 117 -2.17 14.63 5.30
CA MET A 117 -2.72 13.27 5.23
C MET A 117 -4.25 13.31 5.02
N LEU A 118 -4.66 13.76 3.85
CA LEU A 118 -6.06 13.85 3.46
C LEU A 118 -6.47 12.57 2.70
N PRO A 119 -7.70 12.06 2.90
CA PRO A 119 -8.25 11.02 2.04
C PRO A 119 -8.44 11.54 0.61
N MET A 120 -8.59 10.62 -0.34
CA MET A 120 -8.89 10.92 -1.74
C MET A 120 -10.20 10.23 -2.15
N ASP A 121 -11.08 10.95 -2.81
CA ASP A 121 -12.39 10.45 -3.24
C ASP A 121 -12.27 9.22 -4.17
N ILE A 122 -13.06 8.18 -3.90
CA ILE A 122 -13.25 7.03 -4.79
C ILE A 122 -14.23 7.46 -5.90
N ARG A 123 -13.69 7.87 -7.05
CA ARG A 123 -14.47 8.24 -8.24
C ARG A 123 -15.27 7.06 -8.78
N LYS A 124 -16.43 7.33 -9.40
CA LYS A 124 -17.42 6.35 -9.89
C LYS A 124 -16.83 5.10 -10.56
N GLN A 125 -15.86 5.25 -11.47
CA GLN A 125 -15.28 4.13 -12.21
C GLN A 125 -14.43 3.22 -11.32
N LEU A 126 -13.77 3.79 -10.31
CA LEU A 126 -13.05 3.02 -9.29
C LEU A 126 -14.04 2.36 -8.32
N TYR A 127 -15.12 3.05 -7.95
CA TYR A 127 -16.17 2.50 -7.09
C TYR A 127 -16.82 1.25 -7.73
N MET A 128 -17.24 1.32 -8.99
CA MET A 128 -17.80 0.18 -9.73
C MET A 128 -16.83 -1.01 -9.84
N TYR A 129 -15.52 -0.74 -9.96
CA TYR A 129 -14.49 -1.78 -9.94
C TYR A 129 -14.39 -2.45 -8.55
N LEU A 130 -14.48 -1.67 -7.47
CA LEU A 130 -14.43 -2.15 -6.09
C LEU A 130 -15.67 -2.97 -5.73
N GLU A 131 -16.88 -2.53 -6.11
CA GLU A 131 -18.13 -3.31 -5.94
C GLU A 131 -18.05 -4.69 -6.60
N LEU A 132 -17.59 -4.74 -7.86
CA LEU A 132 -17.41 -5.98 -8.59
C LEU A 132 -16.31 -6.86 -7.97
N LEU A 133 -15.26 -6.25 -7.43
CA LEU A 133 -14.20 -6.96 -6.71
C LEU A 133 -14.70 -7.55 -5.39
N THR A 134 -15.55 -6.85 -4.63
CA THR A 134 -16.21 -7.38 -3.44
C THR A 134 -16.99 -8.66 -3.76
N GLU A 135 -17.83 -8.65 -4.81
CA GLU A 135 -18.57 -9.86 -5.23
C GLU A 135 -17.63 -11.03 -5.56
N TYR A 136 -16.49 -10.79 -6.21
CA TYR A 136 -15.51 -11.83 -6.50
C TYR A 136 -14.84 -12.38 -5.23
N LEU A 137 -14.40 -11.50 -4.32
CA LEU A 137 -13.71 -11.88 -3.08
C LEU A 137 -14.64 -12.63 -2.14
N ASP A 138 -15.88 -12.14 -1.92
CA ASP A 138 -16.90 -12.80 -1.10
C ASP A 138 -17.31 -14.16 -1.67
N SER A 139 -17.22 -14.34 -2.99
CA SER A 139 -17.47 -15.63 -3.66
C SER A 139 -16.28 -16.60 -3.58
N GLY A 140 -15.10 -16.15 -3.11
CA GLY A 140 -13.91 -16.97 -2.88
C GLY A 140 -12.77 -16.85 -3.93
N ALA A 141 -12.75 -15.80 -4.74
CA ALA A 141 -11.73 -15.61 -5.80
C ALA A 141 -10.33 -15.24 -5.25
N ASN A 142 -9.56 -16.21 -4.76
CA ASN A 142 -8.25 -16.00 -4.12
C ASN A 142 -7.04 -16.60 -4.89
N CYS A 143 -7.12 -16.65 -6.22
CA CYS A 143 -5.99 -17.04 -7.08
C CYS A 143 -5.02 -15.87 -7.25
N ILE A 144 -3.71 -16.10 -7.11
CA ILE A 144 -2.66 -15.06 -7.24
C ILE A 144 -2.79 -14.32 -8.58
N HIS A 145 -2.96 -15.04 -9.70
CA HIS A 145 -3.13 -14.43 -11.02
C HIS A 145 -4.35 -13.50 -11.13
N PHE A 146 -5.44 -13.81 -10.43
CA PHE A 146 -6.62 -12.95 -10.38
C PHE A 146 -6.31 -11.64 -9.65
N HIS A 147 -5.64 -11.73 -8.49
CA HIS A 147 -5.19 -10.54 -7.76
C HIS A 147 -4.20 -9.70 -8.58
N GLU A 148 -3.25 -10.30 -9.30
CA GLU A 148 -2.32 -9.57 -10.18
C GLU A 148 -3.03 -8.80 -11.30
N ILE A 149 -4.00 -9.44 -11.97
CA ILE A 149 -4.80 -8.80 -13.03
C ILE A 149 -5.57 -7.61 -12.43
N LYS A 150 -6.21 -7.82 -11.28
CA LYS A 150 -6.98 -6.77 -10.58
C LYS A 150 -6.08 -5.63 -10.08
N MET A 151 -4.86 -5.92 -9.62
CA MET A 151 -3.91 -4.90 -9.19
C MET A 151 -3.46 -4.02 -10.36
N LYS A 152 -3.23 -4.63 -11.54
CA LYS A 152 -2.94 -3.89 -12.77
C LYS A 152 -4.14 -3.01 -13.18
N GLU A 153 -5.35 -3.53 -13.12
CA GLU A 153 -6.59 -2.80 -13.41
C GLU A 153 -6.79 -1.60 -12.48
N LEU A 154 -6.60 -1.76 -11.16
CA LEU A 154 -6.61 -0.67 -10.19
C LEU A 154 -5.68 0.48 -10.60
N PHE A 155 -4.41 0.18 -10.90
CA PHE A 155 -3.44 1.23 -11.27
C PHE A 155 -3.76 1.89 -12.63
N TRP A 156 -4.41 1.18 -13.56
CA TRP A 156 -4.96 1.79 -14.77
C TRP A 156 -6.12 2.76 -14.46
N LEU A 157 -7.06 2.35 -13.61
CA LEU A 157 -8.17 3.22 -13.18
C LEU A 157 -7.66 4.47 -12.47
N MET A 158 -6.68 4.32 -11.56
CA MET A 158 -6.03 5.45 -10.91
C MET A 158 -5.37 6.38 -11.93
N ARG A 159 -4.62 5.85 -12.91
CA ARG A 159 -3.98 6.64 -13.96
C ARG A 159 -4.95 7.35 -14.90
N PHE A 160 -6.08 6.74 -15.24
CA PHE A 160 -7.06 7.32 -16.16
C PHE A 160 -7.95 8.37 -15.50
N TYR A 161 -8.32 8.15 -14.23
CA TYR A 161 -9.36 8.93 -13.57
C TYR A 161 -8.85 9.90 -12.51
N TYR A 162 -7.53 10.01 -12.26
CA TYR A 162 -6.96 10.98 -11.32
C TYR A 162 -5.82 11.75 -11.97
N SER A 163 -5.66 13.03 -11.62
CA SER A 163 -4.57 13.85 -12.13
C SER A 163 -3.22 13.42 -11.56
N LYS A 164 -2.13 13.77 -12.26
CA LYS A 164 -0.77 13.52 -11.77
C LYS A 164 -0.50 14.14 -10.40
N LEU A 165 -1.12 15.28 -10.09
CA LEU A 165 -0.96 15.95 -8.80
C LEU A 165 -1.70 15.20 -7.68
N GLU A 166 -2.94 14.76 -7.93
CA GLU A 166 -3.68 13.91 -6.98
C GLU A 166 -2.90 12.62 -6.69
N LEU A 167 -2.43 11.92 -7.72
CA LEU A 167 -1.62 10.71 -7.56
C LEU A 167 -0.29 10.97 -6.83
N ALA A 168 0.41 12.08 -7.16
CA ALA A 168 1.65 12.45 -6.48
C ALA A 168 1.44 12.81 -5.00
N THR A 169 0.33 13.46 -4.66
CA THR A 169 -0.03 13.77 -3.27
C THR A 169 -0.45 12.50 -2.52
N PHE A 170 -1.28 11.65 -3.13
CA PHE A 170 -1.77 10.40 -2.52
C PHE A 170 -0.63 9.42 -2.21
N PHE A 171 0.29 9.23 -3.17
CA PHE A 171 1.47 8.39 -2.98
C PHE A 171 2.68 9.15 -2.39
N TYR A 172 2.51 10.39 -1.91
CA TYR A 172 3.62 11.20 -1.37
C TYR A 172 4.48 10.53 -0.29
N PRO A 173 3.95 9.69 0.63
CA PRO A 173 4.79 8.92 1.56
C PRO A 173 5.80 8.00 0.84
N MET A 174 5.43 7.46 -0.31
CA MET A 174 6.26 6.58 -1.15
C MET A 174 7.29 7.34 -2.00
N LEU A 175 7.00 8.59 -2.38
CA LEU A 175 7.77 9.37 -3.36
C LEU A 175 9.04 9.98 -2.76
N GLY A 176 10.02 9.18 -2.32
CA GLY A 176 11.25 9.70 -1.72
C GLY A 176 12.50 8.84 -1.90
N SER A 177 13.65 9.50 -2.02
CA SER A 177 14.98 8.88 -1.89
C SER A 177 15.11 8.09 -0.59
N ASP A 178 14.53 8.67 0.45
CA ASP A 178 14.49 8.25 1.85
C ASP A 178 13.70 6.93 1.99
N TYR A 179 12.50 6.88 1.42
CA TYR A 179 11.70 5.67 1.29
C TYR A 179 12.41 4.55 0.50
N HIS A 180 13.00 4.87 -0.67
CA HIS A 180 13.76 3.87 -1.43
C HIS A 180 15.00 3.37 -0.68
N PHE A 181 15.71 4.25 0.05
CA PHE A 181 16.86 3.89 0.85
C PHE A 181 16.47 3.02 2.06
N ARG A 182 15.48 3.46 2.84
CA ARG A 182 14.91 2.72 3.98
C ARG A 182 14.45 1.33 3.57
N ASN A 183 13.74 1.21 2.46
CA ASN A 183 13.30 -0.10 1.96
C ASN A 183 14.47 -0.98 1.51
N LYS A 184 15.46 -0.42 0.80
CA LYS A 184 16.68 -1.17 0.45
C LYS A 184 17.41 -1.67 1.70
N VAL A 185 17.43 -0.89 2.78
CA VAL A 185 17.95 -1.32 4.09
C VAL A 185 17.10 -2.45 4.67
N TRP A 186 15.79 -2.27 4.86
CA TRP A 186 14.89 -3.29 5.45
C TRP A 186 14.80 -4.59 4.65
N SER A 187 14.88 -4.54 3.32
CA SER A 187 14.86 -5.73 2.46
C SER A 187 16.20 -6.51 2.45
N ASN A 188 17.28 -5.94 2.98
CA ASN A 188 18.62 -6.53 2.91
C ASN A 188 19.38 -6.64 4.25
N TYR A 189 18.98 -5.96 5.33
CA TYR A 189 19.72 -5.98 6.59
C TYR A 189 19.88 -7.38 7.20
N ARG A 190 18.90 -8.29 7.01
CA ARG A 190 19.00 -9.70 7.44
C ARG A 190 19.89 -10.56 6.53
N LYS A 191 20.22 -10.09 5.33
CA LYS A 191 21.07 -10.78 4.35
C LYS A 191 22.53 -10.36 4.48
N ALA A 192 22.77 -9.08 4.78
CA ALA A 192 24.09 -8.51 4.98
C ALA A 192 24.73 -8.95 6.31
N LYS A 193 26.05 -9.16 6.30
CA LYS A 193 26.87 -9.49 7.47
C LYS A 193 27.72 -8.30 7.95
N SER A 194 27.65 -7.16 7.25
CA SER A 194 28.35 -5.91 7.60
C SER A 194 27.67 -4.69 6.97
N ILE A 195 27.94 -3.47 7.47
CA ILE A 195 27.48 -2.22 6.81
C ILE A 195 27.94 -2.16 5.34
N LYS A 196 29.16 -2.63 5.04
CA LYS A 196 29.72 -2.56 3.69
C LYS A 196 28.90 -3.41 2.71
N GLU A 197 28.59 -4.64 3.10
CA GLU A 197 27.74 -5.55 2.33
C GLU A 197 26.31 -5.01 2.23
N LEU A 198 25.77 -4.40 3.29
CA LEU A 198 24.46 -3.75 3.25
C LEU A 198 24.42 -2.56 2.28
N ALA A 199 25.47 -1.73 2.24
CA ALA A 199 25.61 -0.63 1.29
C ALA A 199 25.70 -1.13 -0.16
N GLU A 200 26.45 -2.21 -0.39
CA GLU A 200 26.57 -2.88 -1.69
C GLU A 200 25.21 -3.45 -2.16
N LEU A 201 24.46 -4.10 -1.27
CA LEU A 201 23.08 -4.59 -1.53
C LEU A 201 22.07 -3.44 -1.72
N CYS A 202 22.33 -2.25 -1.18
CA CYS A 202 21.55 -1.04 -1.44
C CYS A 202 21.99 -0.31 -2.72
N HIS A 203 23.03 -0.77 -3.40
CA HIS A 203 23.65 -0.16 -4.59
C HIS A 203 24.11 1.29 -4.36
N VAL A 204 24.74 1.56 -3.21
CA VAL A 204 25.32 2.87 -2.86
C VAL A 204 26.72 2.71 -2.26
N SER A 205 27.56 3.74 -2.37
CA SER A 205 28.86 3.72 -1.71
C SER A 205 28.70 3.73 -0.17
N LEU A 206 29.67 3.16 0.56
CA LEU A 206 29.64 3.11 2.03
C LEU A 206 29.54 4.52 2.68
N SER A 207 30.15 5.54 2.07
CA SER A 207 30.06 6.92 2.55
C SER A 207 28.67 7.53 2.31
N SER A 208 28.09 7.33 1.13
CA SER A 208 26.71 7.74 0.83
C SER A 208 25.69 7.00 1.69
N PHE A 209 25.88 5.70 1.90
CA PHE A 209 25.05 4.86 2.76
C PHE A 209 25.02 5.42 4.19
N LYS A 210 26.19 5.66 4.81
CA LYS A 210 26.25 6.20 6.18
C LYS A 210 25.56 7.56 6.32
N LYS A 211 25.70 8.43 5.31
CA LYS A 211 25.03 9.74 5.29
C LYS A 211 23.51 9.62 5.13
N GLN A 212 23.03 8.70 4.29
CA GLN A 212 21.60 8.44 4.10
C GLN A 212 21.00 7.76 5.34
N PHE A 213 21.69 6.78 5.93
CA PHE A 213 21.24 6.06 7.13
C PHE A 213 21.07 7.00 8.33
N ASN A 214 22.06 7.86 8.60
CA ASN A 214 21.97 8.83 9.70
C ASN A 214 20.92 9.94 9.45
N LYS A 215 20.48 10.14 8.20
CA LYS A 215 19.39 11.07 7.85
C LYS A 215 18.01 10.38 7.94
N GLU A 216 17.95 9.06 7.80
CA GLU A 216 16.72 8.28 7.68
C GLU A 216 16.26 7.66 9.00
N PHE A 217 17.21 7.29 9.86
CA PHE A 217 16.98 6.57 11.11
C PHE A 217 17.37 7.39 12.35
N ASP A 218 17.84 8.63 12.18
CA ASP A 218 18.43 9.49 13.22
C ASP A 218 19.56 8.84 14.06
N GLU A 219 20.13 7.74 13.56
CA GLU A 219 21.17 6.94 14.20
C GLU A 219 22.34 6.66 13.24
N PRO A 220 23.58 6.53 13.74
CA PRO A 220 24.70 6.09 12.92
C PRO A 220 24.57 4.61 12.57
N ALA A 221 24.83 4.25 11.30
CA ALA A 221 24.90 2.84 10.90
C ALA A 221 25.93 2.07 11.76
N GLY A 222 25.44 1.13 12.59
CA GLY A 222 26.21 0.38 13.57
C GLY A 222 27.31 -0.49 12.94
N ARG A 223 28.47 -0.58 13.60
CA ARG A 223 29.77 -1.09 13.08
C ARG A 223 29.71 -2.38 12.28
#